data_AF-A0A9W7DZZ4-F1
#
_entry.id   AF-A0A9W7DZZ4-F1
#
_cell.length_a   1.000
_cell.length_b   1.000
_cell.length_c   1.000
_cell.angle_alpha   90.00
_cell.angle_beta   90.00
_cell.angle_gamma   90.00
#
_symmetry.space_group_name_H-M   'P 1'
#
loop_
_entity.id
_entity.type
_entity.pdbx_description
1 polymer ?
#
loop_
_entity_poly.entity_id
_entity_poly.type
_entity_poly.pdbx_seq_one_letter_code
_entity_poly.pdbx_strand_id
1 'polypeptide(L)'
;MSTRTDKRESPADQATSASDPKRPKLSSLATQTPPTPQPNQTIWWNETTALPPPPATSLPAVDVIIPAHNCESTITDALSSTYYQSYPGSITIMAYNDCSTDETSSKINSFLSSHPNTSVRKTKLIDPTTPAPGGAGFARNSAAREGSSPILVMLDSDDVMMKTRVENQVSVLTQMEESKAKKTIVGCNFYREPENSTQHYTTWANTLTPERIYLEQFRELTLLQPTWCMFRSRFEELNGYTTKSLSLPTETEAELKLAEDLRFWHAHLNSPPSFLVTTPTKEPLLMYRHLEGMSQSSRTSPKLLMQLRLKSFETRILSKKWKNGFVVWGAGRDGKNFVKAIDPEHRKNIRLMVDVDHKKINAKFYFNRDLNVKIPIAHFSALQKKKSSVDSDKNENDYENLPVVVCVAMYRTDGKLEENVATIERTEGDDLWHFF
;
A
#
# COMPACT_ATOMS: atom_id res chain seq x y z
N MET A 1 -17.63 33.60 -32.12
CA MET A 1 -18.16 32.91 -30.93
C MET A 1 -17.83 31.43 -31.10
N SER A 2 -16.63 30.91 -30.81
CA SER A 2 -15.87 30.81 -29.56
C SER A 2 -16.68 30.29 -28.37
N THR A 3 -16.66 28.97 -28.17
CA THR A 3 -16.59 28.34 -26.85
C THR A 3 -15.64 27.14 -26.96
N ARG A 4 -14.57 27.22 -26.16
CA ARG A 4 -13.40 26.36 -26.10
C ARG A 4 -13.63 25.37 -24.95
N THR A 5 -13.65 24.07 -25.22
CA THR A 5 -13.79 23.01 -24.22
C THR A 5 -12.43 22.38 -23.96
N ASP A 6 -11.78 22.80 -22.86
CA ASP A 6 -10.55 22.19 -22.36
C ASP A 6 -10.87 20.87 -21.64
N LYS A 7 -10.42 19.75 -22.22
CA LYS A 7 -10.31 18.46 -21.54
C LYS A 7 -9.08 18.51 -20.61
N ARG A 8 -9.27 18.20 -19.32
CA ARG A 8 -8.18 18.09 -18.33
C ARG A 8 -7.98 16.65 -17.91
N GLU A 9 -6.79 16.14 -18.18
CA GLU A 9 -6.25 14.87 -17.71
C GLU A 9 -5.62 15.01 -16.31
N SER A 10 -5.49 13.88 -15.62
CA SER A 10 -4.99 13.78 -14.24
C SER A 10 -3.46 13.84 -14.14
N PRO A 11 -2.86 14.21 -12.98
CA PRO A 11 -1.45 14.61 -12.89
C PRO A 11 -0.41 13.48 -12.91
N ALA A 12 -0.77 12.24 -13.23
CA ALA A 12 0.16 11.10 -13.19
C ALA A 12 0.98 10.91 -14.47
N ASP A 13 0.56 11.48 -15.60
CA ASP A 13 1.12 11.14 -16.93
C ASP A 13 1.85 12.30 -17.65
N GLN A 14 2.02 13.46 -17.03
CA GLN A 14 2.77 14.56 -17.65
C GLN A 14 4.25 14.54 -17.28
N ALA A 15 5.02 13.69 -17.97
CA ALA A 15 6.42 13.94 -18.28
C ALA A 15 6.88 13.11 -19.50
N THR A 16 6.37 13.41 -20.70
CA THR A 16 7.02 12.98 -21.95
C THR A 16 7.87 14.09 -22.54
N SER A 17 9.08 13.70 -22.96
CA SER A 17 9.77 14.18 -24.16
C SER A 17 9.71 15.68 -24.49
N ALA A 18 10.77 16.39 -24.15
CA ALA A 18 11.22 17.55 -24.93
C ALA A 18 12.74 17.52 -25.03
N SER A 19 13.24 17.41 -26.26
CA SER A 19 14.63 17.62 -26.63
C SER A 19 15.02 19.08 -26.40
N ASP A 20 16.07 19.33 -25.62
CA ASP A 20 16.77 20.62 -25.66
C ASP A 20 18.30 20.37 -25.62
N PRO A 21 19.09 21.01 -26.50
CA PRO A 21 20.51 20.70 -26.69
C PRO A 21 21.36 21.58 -25.78
N LYS A 22 21.97 20.97 -24.75
CA LYS A 22 23.27 21.36 -24.17
C LYS A 22 23.57 20.43 -22.99
N ARG A 23 24.19 19.30 -23.29
CA ARG A 23 24.77 18.38 -22.30
C ARG A 23 26.19 18.86 -21.95
N PRO A 24 26.52 19.25 -20.71
CA PRO A 24 27.88 19.09 -20.23
C PRO A 24 28.16 17.58 -20.13
N LYS A 25 29.37 17.19 -20.55
CA LYS A 25 29.83 15.79 -20.57
C LYS A 25 29.76 15.17 -19.17
N LEU A 26 29.26 13.93 -19.09
CA LEU A 26 29.43 13.07 -17.92
C LEU A 26 30.93 12.88 -17.66
N SER A 27 31.39 13.31 -16.49
CA SER A 27 32.66 12.85 -15.90
C SER A 27 32.38 12.29 -14.50
N SER A 28 32.61 10.98 -14.37
CA SER A 28 32.96 10.25 -13.15
C SER A 28 32.24 10.61 -11.84
N LEU A 29 31.22 9.83 -11.47
CA LEU A 29 30.81 9.68 -10.07
C LEU A 29 31.24 8.31 -9.57
N ALA A 30 32.16 8.35 -8.61
CA ALA A 30 32.61 7.23 -7.81
C ALA A 30 31.44 6.69 -6.98
N THR A 31 31.33 5.37 -6.96
CA THR A 31 30.54 4.58 -6.02
C THR A 31 30.91 4.94 -4.58
N GLN A 32 29.99 5.53 -3.84
CA GLN A 32 30.07 5.59 -2.38
C GLN A 32 28.77 5.02 -1.80
N THR A 33 28.94 3.88 -1.14
CA THR A 33 27.95 3.16 -0.34
C THR A 33 27.40 4.03 0.80
N PRO A 34 26.11 3.94 1.13
CA PRO A 34 25.53 4.65 2.26
C PRO A 34 26.03 4.09 3.61
N PRO A 35 26.02 4.92 4.68
CA PRO A 35 26.61 4.60 5.97
C PRO A 35 25.80 3.56 6.75
N THR A 36 26.51 2.69 7.45
CA THR A 36 25.98 1.64 8.32
C THR A 36 25.41 2.23 9.63
N PRO A 37 24.14 1.96 10.00
CA PRO A 37 23.65 2.27 11.33
C PRO A 37 24.15 1.23 12.36
N GLN A 38 24.69 1.70 13.49
CA GLN A 38 25.04 0.88 14.65
C GLN A 38 23.85 0.71 15.61
N PRO A 39 23.80 -0.36 16.41
CA PRO A 39 22.57 -1.02 16.81
C PRO A 39 22.13 -0.70 18.23
N ASN A 40 20.82 -0.53 18.44
CA ASN A 40 20.21 -0.89 19.71
C ASN A 40 18.81 -1.49 19.51
N GLN A 41 18.77 -2.79 19.80
CA GLN A 41 17.60 -3.61 20.13
C GLN A 41 16.53 -3.81 19.05
N THR A 42 16.80 -4.75 18.16
CA THR A 42 15.77 -5.67 17.67
C THR A 42 16.37 -7.06 17.60
N ILE A 43 15.68 -8.04 18.16
CA ILE A 43 16.09 -9.44 18.21
C ILE A 43 16.07 -9.98 16.77
N TRP A 44 17.24 -10.19 16.19
CA TRP A 44 17.41 -10.83 14.88
C TRP A 44 17.67 -12.33 15.09
N TRP A 45 16.81 -13.17 14.53
CA TRP A 45 17.13 -14.57 14.30
C TRP A 45 18.10 -14.64 13.13
N ASN A 46 19.38 -14.82 13.42
CA ASN A 46 20.34 -15.41 12.50
C ASN A 46 20.78 -16.73 13.14
N GLU A 47 20.44 -17.86 12.51
CA GLU A 47 21.43 -18.92 12.32
C GLU A 47 21.00 -19.90 11.23
N THR A 48 21.91 -20.04 10.28
CA THR A 48 21.93 -21.00 9.20
C THR A 48 22.22 -22.38 9.79
N THR A 49 21.17 -23.15 10.05
CA THR A 49 21.24 -24.61 10.06
C THR A 49 20.17 -25.10 9.11
N ALA A 50 20.55 -25.95 8.15
CA ALA A 50 19.56 -26.60 7.30
C ALA A 50 18.58 -27.34 8.22
N LEU A 51 17.33 -26.86 8.26
CA LEU A 51 16.31 -27.40 9.12
C LEU A 51 16.10 -28.88 8.77
N PRO A 52 15.89 -29.76 9.77
CA PRO A 52 15.40 -31.11 9.47
C PRO A 52 14.12 -30.99 8.64
N PRO A 53 13.89 -31.89 7.66
CA PRO A 53 12.65 -31.84 6.88
C PRO A 53 11.47 -31.84 7.86
N PRO A 54 10.46 -30.98 7.66
CA PRO A 54 9.32 -30.95 8.56
C PRO A 54 8.72 -32.37 8.62
N PRO A 55 8.32 -32.84 9.81
CA PRO A 55 7.63 -34.12 9.91
C PRO A 55 6.41 -34.09 9.00
N ALA A 56 6.05 -35.22 8.40
CA ALA A 56 4.95 -35.38 7.46
C ALA A 56 3.58 -35.03 8.08
N THR A 57 3.36 -33.76 8.36
CA THR A 57 2.05 -33.13 8.52
C THR A 57 1.65 -32.66 7.12
N SER A 58 0.44 -33.03 6.69
CA SER A 58 -0.06 -32.65 5.37
C SER A 58 0.11 -31.15 5.16
N LEU A 59 0.81 -30.75 4.10
CA LEU A 59 0.95 -29.36 3.69
C LEU A 59 -0.43 -28.68 3.67
N PRO A 60 -0.58 -27.45 4.23
CA PRO A 60 -1.88 -26.82 4.37
C PRO A 60 -2.55 -26.62 3.01
N ALA A 61 -3.85 -26.88 2.92
CA ALA A 61 -4.60 -26.57 1.71
C ALA A 61 -4.62 -25.06 1.46
N VAL A 62 -4.70 -24.67 0.19
CA VAL A 62 -4.72 -23.27 -0.25
C VAL A 62 -5.93 -23.04 -1.16
N ASP A 63 -6.69 -21.98 -0.87
CA ASP A 63 -7.66 -21.42 -1.81
C ASP A 63 -7.04 -20.21 -2.50
N VAL A 64 -6.94 -20.27 -3.83
CA VAL A 64 -6.51 -19.14 -4.65
C VAL A 64 -7.75 -18.39 -5.11
N ILE A 65 -7.88 -17.15 -4.65
CA ILE A 65 -9.08 -16.33 -4.82
C ILE A 65 -8.92 -15.45 -6.06
N ILE A 66 -9.75 -15.69 -7.09
CA ILE A 66 -9.71 -14.97 -8.36
C ILE A 66 -11.06 -14.26 -8.60
N PRO A 67 -11.12 -12.92 -8.48
CA PRO A 67 -12.28 -12.15 -8.93
C PRO A 67 -12.24 -11.97 -10.45
N ALA A 68 -13.29 -12.40 -11.15
CA ALA A 68 -13.37 -12.36 -12.60
C ALA A 68 -14.54 -11.45 -13.05
N HIS A 69 -14.23 -10.41 -13.83
CA HIS A 69 -15.23 -9.58 -14.50
C HIS A 69 -14.65 -9.09 -15.82
N ASN A 70 -15.25 -9.52 -16.94
CA ASN A 70 -14.84 -9.11 -18.28
C ASN A 70 -13.33 -9.27 -18.55
N CYS A 71 -12.80 -10.45 -18.25
CA CYS A 71 -11.39 -10.78 -18.36
C CYS A 71 -11.15 -11.94 -19.32
N GLU A 72 -11.96 -12.06 -20.39
CA GLU A 72 -11.85 -13.15 -21.35
C GLU A 72 -10.44 -13.27 -21.96
N SER A 73 -9.75 -12.15 -22.15
CA SER A 73 -8.41 -12.12 -22.77
C SER A 73 -7.30 -12.62 -21.85
N THR A 74 -7.52 -12.68 -20.54
CA THR A 74 -6.46 -12.93 -19.55
C THR A 74 -6.77 -14.08 -18.58
N ILE A 75 -8.04 -14.43 -18.38
CA ILE A 75 -8.46 -15.39 -17.35
C ILE A 75 -7.79 -16.76 -17.51
N THR A 76 -7.58 -17.22 -18.75
CA THR A 76 -6.91 -18.51 -19.01
C THR A 76 -5.46 -18.53 -18.50
N ASP A 77 -4.74 -17.41 -18.61
CA ASP A 77 -3.37 -17.31 -18.09
C ASP A 77 -3.37 -17.34 -16.56
N ALA A 78 -4.29 -16.62 -15.92
CA ALA A 78 -4.45 -16.60 -14.47
C ALA A 78 -4.77 -18.01 -13.93
N LEU A 79 -5.71 -18.71 -14.55
CA LEU A 79 -6.06 -20.10 -14.19
C LEU A 79 -4.88 -21.06 -14.39
N SER A 80 -4.22 -20.99 -15.55
CA SER A 80 -3.08 -21.86 -15.89
C SER A 80 -1.92 -21.66 -14.91
N SER A 81 -1.55 -20.41 -14.65
CA SER A 81 -0.46 -20.06 -13.73
C SER A 81 -0.73 -20.52 -12.29
N THR A 82 -2.00 -20.60 -11.92
CA THR A 82 -2.44 -21.13 -10.63
C THR A 82 -2.43 -22.65 -10.58
N TYR A 83 -2.93 -23.31 -11.62
CA TYR A 83 -3.01 -24.78 -11.68
C TYR A 83 -1.63 -25.43 -11.65
N TYR A 84 -0.65 -24.83 -12.36
CA TYR A 84 0.71 -25.35 -12.50
C TYR A 84 1.70 -24.88 -11.42
N GLN A 85 1.22 -24.37 -10.28
CA GLN A 85 2.08 -24.06 -9.12
C GLN A 85 2.84 -25.31 -8.62
N SER A 86 4.10 -25.12 -8.20
CA SER A 86 4.97 -26.19 -7.68
C SER A 86 4.59 -26.69 -6.30
N TYR A 87 3.70 -25.97 -5.59
CA TYR A 87 3.32 -26.30 -4.23
C TYR A 87 2.75 -27.74 -4.13
N PRO A 88 3.32 -28.63 -3.30
CA PRO A 88 2.89 -30.03 -3.28
C PRO A 88 1.54 -30.25 -2.58
N GLY A 89 1.12 -29.30 -1.74
CA GLY A 89 -0.19 -29.34 -1.09
C GLY A 89 -1.35 -29.11 -2.06
N SER A 90 -2.57 -29.27 -1.56
CA SER A 90 -3.77 -29.08 -2.37
C SER A 90 -4.05 -27.60 -2.63
N ILE A 91 -4.32 -27.27 -3.89
CA ILE A 91 -4.76 -25.95 -4.33
C ILE A 91 -6.18 -26.06 -4.89
N THR A 92 -7.06 -25.18 -4.43
CA THR A 92 -8.37 -24.95 -5.04
C THR A 92 -8.41 -23.54 -5.62
N ILE A 93 -8.63 -23.42 -6.93
CA ILE A 93 -8.88 -22.15 -7.60
C ILE A 93 -10.35 -21.79 -7.39
N MET A 94 -10.60 -20.68 -6.70
CA MET A 94 -11.94 -20.14 -6.42
C MET A 94 -12.19 -18.94 -7.34
N ALA A 95 -12.67 -19.21 -8.55
CA ALA A 95 -12.95 -18.17 -9.55
C ALA A 95 -14.41 -17.70 -9.42
N TYR A 96 -14.61 -16.45 -8.99
CA TYR A 96 -15.94 -15.85 -8.90
C TYR A 96 -16.22 -14.97 -10.11
N ASN A 97 -17.24 -15.32 -10.89
CA ASN A 97 -17.69 -14.53 -12.03
C ASN A 97 -18.64 -13.42 -11.58
N ASP A 98 -18.14 -12.19 -11.47
CA ASP A 98 -18.87 -11.00 -11.00
C ASP A 98 -19.69 -10.38 -12.14
N CYS A 99 -20.63 -11.15 -12.69
CA CYS A 99 -21.54 -10.75 -13.77
C CYS A 99 -20.82 -10.31 -15.06
N SER A 100 -19.85 -11.09 -15.55
CA SER A 100 -19.21 -10.83 -16.85
C SER A 100 -20.23 -10.91 -17.99
N THR A 101 -20.02 -10.08 -19.01
CA THR A 101 -20.82 -10.00 -20.24
C THR A 101 -20.08 -10.52 -21.48
N ASP A 102 -18.81 -10.87 -21.32
CA ASP A 102 -17.94 -11.42 -22.36
C ASP A 102 -17.77 -12.96 -22.19
N GLU A 103 -16.80 -13.56 -22.90
CA GLU A 103 -16.58 -15.01 -22.86
C GLU A 103 -15.84 -15.50 -21.59
N THR A 104 -15.72 -14.69 -20.53
CA THR A 104 -15.01 -15.06 -19.30
C THR A 104 -15.52 -16.37 -18.71
N SER A 105 -16.84 -16.51 -18.52
CA SER A 105 -17.44 -17.73 -17.93
C SER A 105 -17.23 -18.96 -18.83
N SER A 106 -17.38 -18.78 -20.14
CA SER A 106 -17.15 -19.82 -21.16
C SER A 106 -15.71 -20.33 -21.14
N LYS A 107 -14.73 -19.43 -21.00
CA LYS A 107 -13.31 -19.77 -20.89
C LYS A 107 -12.98 -20.49 -19.58
N ILE A 108 -13.55 -20.08 -18.45
CA ILE A 108 -13.37 -20.81 -17.17
C ILE A 108 -13.94 -22.23 -17.28
N ASN A 109 -15.13 -22.40 -17.87
CA ASN A 109 -15.73 -23.72 -18.09
C ASN A 109 -14.91 -24.61 -19.05
N SER A 110 -14.33 -24.01 -20.09
CA SER A 110 -13.42 -24.70 -21.01
C SER A 110 -12.13 -25.15 -20.29
N PHE A 111 -11.61 -24.32 -19.40
CA PHE A 111 -10.46 -24.66 -18.56
C PHE A 111 -10.79 -25.82 -17.61
N LEU A 112 -11.94 -25.76 -16.91
CA LEU A 112 -12.44 -26.84 -16.04
C LEU A 112 -12.57 -28.19 -16.78
N SER A 113 -13.08 -28.15 -18.01
CA SER A 113 -13.28 -29.34 -18.84
C SER A 113 -11.96 -29.97 -19.28
N SER A 114 -10.96 -29.13 -19.60
CA SER A 114 -9.61 -29.58 -20.01
C SER A 114 -8.69 -29.92 -18.84
N HIS A 115 -9.00 -29.46 -17.63
CA HIS A 115 -8.24 -29.71 -16.40
C HIS A 115 -9.16 -30.23 -15.29
N PRO A 116 -9.65 -31.49 -15.39
CA PRO A 116 -10.54 -32.07 -14.40
C PRO A 116 -9.97 -32.02 -12.98
N ASN A 117 -10.86 -31.86 -12.01
CA ASN A 117 -10.51 -31.79 -10.60
C ASN A 117 -9.84 -33.09 -10.13
N THR A 118 -8.72 -32.96 -9.42
CA THR A 118 -7.99 -34.03 -8.76
C THR A 118 -8.05 -33.86 -7.25
N SER A 119 -7.42 -34.76 -6.50
CA SER A 119 -7.28 -34.62 -5.04
C SER A 119 -6.48 -33.38 -4.63
N VAL A 120 -5.53 -32.94 -5.45
CA VAL A 120 -4.56 -31.87 -5.12
C VAL A 120 -4.71 -30.60 -5.96
N ARG A 121 -5.44 -30.65 -7.07
CA ARG A 121 -5.71 -29.50 -7.94
C ARG A 121 -7.18 -29.47 -8.26
N LYS A 122 -7.85 -28.41 -7.84
CA LYS A 122 -9.27 -28.19 -8.07
C LYS A 122 -9.48 -26.79 -8.61
N THR A 123 -10.50 -26.64 -9.43
CA THR A 123 -11.02 -25.35 -9.86
C THR A 123 -12.52 -25.36 -9.60
N LYS A 124 -13.04 -24.25 -9.11
CA LYS A 124 -14.46 -24.00 -8.91
C LYS A 124 -14.80 -22.66 -9.54
N LEU A 125 -15.69 -22.68 -10.52
CA LEU A 125 -16.39 -21.50 -10.99
C LEU A 125 -17.56 -21.24 -10.02
N ILE A 126 -17.68 -20.01 -9.57
CA ILE A 126 -18.73 -19.56 -8.66
C ILE A 126 -19.56 -18.52 -9.40
N ASP A 127 -20.86 -18.80 -9.51
CA ASP A 127 -21.81 -17.92 -10.18
C ASP A 127 -22.15 -16.70 -9.32
N PRO A 128 -22.51 -15.57 -9.96
CA PRO A 128 -22.86 -14.36 -9.25
C PRO A 128 -24.13 -14.53 -8.42
N THR A 129 -24.15 -13.98 -7.21
CA THR A 129 -25.35 -13.95 -6.36
C THR A 129 -26.16 -12.66 -6.52
N THR A 130 -25.74 -11.76 -7.42
CA THR A 130 -26.34 -10.45 -7.68
C THR A 130 -26.55 -10.25 -9.18
N PRO A 131 -27.53 -9.41 -9.60
CA PRO A 131 -27.80 -9.19 -11.03
C PRO A 131 -26.80 -8.25 -11.70
N ALA A 132 -25.90 -7.61 -10.95
CA ALA A 132 -24.91 -6.67 -11.44
C ALA A 132 -23.58 -6.83 -10.68
N PRO A 133 -22.44 -6.37 -11.25
CA PRO A 133 -21.13 -6.50 -10.62
C PRO A 133 -21.06 -5.84 -9.24
N GLY A 134 -20.62 -6.61 -8.25
CA GLY A 134 -20.38 -6.15 -6.88
C GLY A 134 -19.03 -5.46 -6.70
N GLY A 135 -18.10 -5.63 -7.65
CA GLY A 135 -16.73 -5.16 -7.57
C GLY A 135 -15.78 -6.22 -7.00
N ALA A 136 -14.48 -6.00 -7.18
CA ALA A 136 -13.46 -7.00 -6.88
C ALA A 136 -13.44 -7.43 -5.39
N GLY A 137 -13.68 -6.51 -4.45
CA GLY A 137 -13.80 -6.85 -3.03
C GLY A 137 -14.98 -7.79 -2.72
N PHE A 138 -16.14 -7.53 -3.33
CA PHE A 138 -17.31 -8.40 -3.21
C PHE A 138 -17.03 -9.79 -3.79
N ALA A 139 -16.46 -9.85 -4.99
CA ALA A 139 -16.09 -11.10 -5.65
C ALA A 139 -15.10 -11.93 -4.81
N ARG A 140 -14.06 -11.30 -4.25
CA ARG A 140 -13.10 -11.98 -3.37
C ARG A 140 -13.75 -12.49 -2.08
N ASN A 141 -14.65 -11.72 -1.46
CA ASN A 141 -15.41 -12.17 -0.30
C ASN A 141 -16.29 -13.39 -0.61
N SER A 142 -16.98 -13.37 -1.75
CA SER A 142 -17.84 -14.46 -2.19
C SER A 142 -17.04 -15.72 -2.52
N ALA A 143 -15.92 -15.59 -3.23
CA ALA A 143 -15.00 -16.69 -3.48
C ALA A 143 -14.41 -17.27 -2.20
N ALA A 144 -13.98 -16.43 -1.26
CA ALA A 144 -13.46 -16.88 0.02
C ALA A 144 -14.52 -17.66 0.80
N ARG A 145 -15.78 -17.21 0.86
CA ARG A 145 -16.87 -17.87 1.60
C ARG A 145 -17.17 -19.28 1.09
N GLU A 146 -17.05 -19.50 -0.21
CA GLU A 146 -17.29 -20.81 -0.84
C GLU A 146 -16.14 -21.80 -0.64
N GLY A 147 -14.96 -21.32 -0.25
CA GLY A 147 -13.77 -22.12 0.01
C GLY A 147 -13.65 -22.51 1.49
N SER A 148 -12.78 -23.47 1.78
CA SER A 148 -12.57 -24.00 3.13
C SER A 148 -11.10 -24.19 3.51
N SER A 149 -10.17 -23.88 2.60
CA SER A 149 -8.74 -24.06 2.87
C SER A 149 -8.24 -23.07 3.92
N PRO A 150 -7.32 -23.46 4.82
CA PRO A 150 -6.82 -22.60 5.90
C PRO A 150 -6.02 -21.39 5.41
N ILE A 151 -5.47 -21.44 4.19
CA ILE A 151 -4.69 -20.36 3.60
C ILE A 151 -5.42 -19.80 2.37
N LEU A 152 -5.46 -18.48 2.27
CA LEU A 152 -5.93 -17.74 1.12
C LEU A 152 -4.74 -17.12 0.39
N VAL A 153 -4.71 -17.25 -0.93
CA VAL A 153 -3.78 -16.54 -1.82
C VAL A 153 -4.60 -15.72 -2.80
N MET A 154 -4.30 -14.43 -2.90
CA MET A 154 -5.01 -13.54 -3.83
C MET A 154 -4.36 -13.58 -5.22
N LEU A 155 -5.17 -13.48 -6.26
CA LEU A 155 -4.71 -13.29 -7.64
C LEU A 155 -5.78 -12.53 -8.43
N ASP A 156 -5.39 -11.52 -9.19
CA ASP A 156 -6.32 -10.83 -10.08
C ASP A 156 -6.43 -11.60 -11.40
N SER A 157 -7.61 -11.55 -12.04
CA SER A 157 -7.91 -12.37 -13.23
C SER A 157 -7.14 -11.95 -14.48
N ASP A 158 -6.39 -10.85 -14.41
CA ASP A 158 -5.46 -10.36 -15.40
C ASP A 158 -3.98 -10.53 -15.04
N ASP A 159 -3.66 -11.14 -13.91
CA ASP A 159 -2.27 -11.38 -13.48
C ASP A 159 -1.82 -12.83 -13.63
N VAL A 160 -0.50 -13.06 -13.56
CA VAL A 160 0.11 -14.39 -13.72
C VAL A 160 1.05 -14.69 -12.56
N MET A 161 0.79 -15.77 -11.82
CA MET A 161 1.69 -16.23 -10.76
C MET A 161 2.92 -16.93 -11.33
N MET A 162 4.09 -16.62 -10.79
CA MET A 162 5.27 -17.42 -11.09
C MET A 162 5.15 -18.78 -10.42
N LYS A 163 5.76 -19.81 -11.02
CA LYS A 163 5.58 -21.23 -10.70
C LYS A 163 5.72 -21.57 -9.20
N THR A 164 6.59 -20.87 -8.48
CA THR A 164 6.93 -21.16 -7.09
C THR A 164 6.26 -20.23 -6.08
N ARG A 165 5.34 -19.35 -6.50
CA ARG A 165 4.74 -18.32 -5.63
C ARG A 165 4.07 -18.93 -4.41
N VAL A 166 3.13 -19.86 -4.61
CA VAL A 166 2.35 -20.45 -3.51
C VAL A 166 3.26 -21.18 -2.53
N GLU A 167 4.23 -21.95 -3.04
CA GLU A 167 5.18 -22.69 -2.21
C GLU A 167 6.00 -21.76 -1.31
N ASN A 168 6.59 -20.71 -1.86
CA ASN A 168 7.40 -19.78 -1.08
C ASN A 168 6.56 -19.01 -0.04
N GLN A 169 5.37 -18.54 -0.41
CA GLN A 169 4.52 -17.78 0.51
C GLN A 169 3.95 -18.64 1.64
N VAL A 170 3.54 -19.87 1.34
CA VAL A 170 3.08 -20.82 2.36
C VAL A 170 4.23 -21.20 3.29
N SER A 171 5.44 -21.42 2.75
CA SER A 171 6.63 -21.72 3.55
C SER A 171 6.93 -20.64 4.58
N VAL A 172 6.81 -19.36 4.19
CA VAL A 172 6.96 -18.22 5.12
C VAL A 172 5.95 -18.31 6.28
N LEU A 173 4.68 -18.61 6.00
CA LEU A 173 3.66 -18.73 7.04
C LEU A 173 3.87 -19.94 7.96
N THR A 174 4.24 -21.09 7.40
CA THR A 174 4.36 -22.34 8.16
C THR A 174 5.65 -22.45 8.99
N GLN A 175 6.65 -21.64 8.69
CA GLN A 175 7.87 -21.50 9.49
C GLN A 175 7.74 -20.51 10.66
N MET A 176 6.68 -19.69 10.67
CA MET A 176 6.39 -18.79 11.79
C MET A 176 5.70 -19.52 12.93
N GLU A 177 5.85 -18.98 14.15
CA GLU A 177 4.98 -19.36 15.26
C GLU A 177 3.50 -19.13 14.87
N GLU A 178 2.63 -20.10 15.15
CA GLU A 178 1.28 -20.17 14.59
C GLU A 178 0.44 -18.93 14.93
N SER A 179 0.52 -18.44 16.17
CA SER A 179 -0.23 -17.24 16.58
C SER A 179 0.20 -16.00 15.82
N LYS A 180 1.50 -15.84 15.56
CA LYS A 180 2.04 -14.78 14.68
C LYS A 180 1.64 -14.99 13.22
N ALA A 181 1.73 -16.21 12.72
CA ALA A 181 1.39 -16.53 11.34
C ALA A 181 -0.08 -16.19 11.01
N LYS A 182 -1.01 -16.52 11.93
CA LYS A 182 -2.44 -16.15 11.84
C LYS A 182 -2.71 -14.64 11.88
N LYS A 183 -1.71 -13.82 12.18
CA LYS A 183 -1.79 -12.35 12.21
C LYS A 183 -0.92 -11.70 11.14
N THR A 184 -0.39 -12.47 10.20
CA THR A 184 0.53 -12.02 9.15
C THR A 184 -0.13 -11.99 7.77
N ILE A 185 0.13 -10.93 7.00
CA ILE A 185 -0.05 -10.90 5.55
C ILE A 185 1.34 -11.02 4.91
N VAL A 186 1.50 -12.01 4.02
CA VAL A 186 2.72 -12.22 3.24
C VAL A 186 2.50 -11.71 1.82
N GLY A 187 3.32 -10.77 1.38
CA GLY A 187 3.42 -10.33 -0.02
C GLY A 187 4.62 -10.91 -0.73
N CYS A 188 4.86 -10.51 -1.98
CA CYS A 188 6.04 -10.88 -2.75
C CYS A 188 6.42 -9.78 -3.74
N ASN A 189 7.64 -9.86 -4.28
CA ASN A 189 8.06 -8.99 -5.36
C ASN A 189 7.31 -9.31 -6.65
N PHE A 190 7.13 -8.31 -7.49
CA PHE A 190 6.42 -8.41 -8.77
C PHE A 190 7.18 -7.68 -9.88
N TYR A 191 6.97 -8.09 -11.12
CA TYR A 191 7.29 -7.26 -12.29
C TYR A 191 6.01 -6.91 -13.02
N ARG A 192 6.08 -5.96 -13.95
CA ARG A 192 4.92 -5.52 -14.73
C ARG A 192 5.05 -5.93 -16.18
N GLU A 193 3.91 -6.19 -16.80
CA GLU A 193 3.79 -6.34 -18.25
C GLU A 193 2.89 -5.22 -18.78
N PRO A 194 3.38 -4.29 -19.61
CA PRO A 194 4.77 -4.18 -20.08
C PRO A 194 5.75 -3.67 -18.99
N GLU A 195 7.03 -4.02 -19.12
CA GLU A 195 8.07 -3.83 -18.08
C GLU A 195 8.22 -2.38 -17.58
N ASN A 196 8.04 -1.40 -18.47
CA ASN A 196 8.25 0.01 -18.14
C ASN A 196 7.03 0.69 -17.50
N SER A 197 5.89 0.00 -17.36
CA SER A 197 4.70 0.57 -16.73
C SER A 197 4.95 0.91 -15.27
N THR A 198 4.82 2.18 -14.90
CA THR A 198 4.98 2.65 -13.50
C THR A 198 6.28 2.20 -12.82
N GLN A 199 7.40 2.14 -13.55
CA GLN A 199 8.67 1.57 -13.10
C GLN A 199 9.13 2.06 -11.72
N HIS A 200 8.99 3.37 -11.43
CA HIS A 200 9.34 3.93 -10.13
C HIS A 200 8.56 3.31 -8.97
N TYR A 201 7.28 2.97 -9.17
CA TYR A 201 6.48 2.29 -8.16
C TYR A 201 6.95 0.86 -7.94
N THR A 202 7.21 0.12 -9.03
CA THR A 202 7.71 -1.26 -8.96
C THR A 202 9.05 -1.33 -8.23
N THR A 203 10.00 -0.47 -8.60
CA THR A 203 11.31 -0.40 -7.92
C THR A 203 11.14 -0.06 -6.45
N TRP A 204 10.31 0.94 -6.12
CA TRP A 204 10.06 1.30 -4.74
C TRP A 204 9.48 0.14 -3.93
N ALA A 205 8.37 -0.47 -4.38
CA ALA A 205 7.69 -1.53 -3.65
C ALA A 205 8.59 -2.77 -3.44
N ASN A 206 9.38 -3.15 -4.46
CA ASN A 206 10.27 -4.31 -4.38
C ASN A 206 11.55 -4.06 -3.55
N THR A 207 11.87 -2.82 -3.19
CA THR A 207 13.10 -2.47 -2.43
C THR A 207 12.84 -2.07 -0.98
N LEU A 208 11.59 -2.07 -0.54
CA LEU A 208 11.24 -1.78 0.85
C LEU A 208 11.85 -2.83 1.80
N THR A 209 12.54 -2.33 2.83
CA THR A 209 12.97 -3.17 3.96
C THR A 209 11.76 -3.53 4.84
N PRO A 210 11.84 -4.57 5.70
CA PRO A 210 10.75 -4.90 6.63
C PRO A 210 10.26 -3.71 7.47
N GLU A 211 11.18 -2.84 7.88
CA GLU A 211 10.86 -1.62 8.62
C GLU A 211 10.11 -0.60 7.74
N ARG A 212 10.59 -0.35 6.51
CA ARG A 212 9.95 0.61 5.59
C ARG A 212 8.57 0.17 5.13
N ILE A 213 8.29 -1.14 5.06
CA ILE A 213 6.93 -1.66 4.83
C ILE A 213 5.94 -1.08 5.85
N TYR A 214 6.37 -0.95 7.11
CA TYR A 214 5.54 -0.35 8.15
C TYR A 214 5.60 1.18 8.14
N LEU A 215 6.78 1.78 8.04
CA LEU A 215 6.93 3.24 8.12
C LEU A 215 6.26 3.99 6.94
N GLU A 216 6.22 3.38 5.75
CA GLU A 216 5.62 4.00 4.55
C GLU A 216 4.14 3.65 4.34
N GLN A 217 3.47 3.05 5.33
CA GLN A 217 2.08 2.60 5.21
C GLN A 217 1.03 3.70 4.93
N PHE A 218 1.39 4.98 5.09
CA PHE A 218 0.52 6.12 4.75
C PHE A 218 0.90 6.81 3.43
N ARG A 219 1.91 6.29 2.72
CA ARG A 219 2.27 6.71 1.37
C ARG A 219 1.48 5.95 0.32
N GLU A 220 1.46 4.62 0.41
CA GLU A 220 0.78 3.73 -0.52
C GLU A 220 0.65 2.34 0.10
N LEU A 221 0.00 1.40 -0.59
CA LEU A 221 0.12 -0.02 -0.27
C LEU A 221 1.58 -0.48 -0.40
N THR A 222 2.22 -0.78 0.73
CA THR A 222 3.63 -1.23 0.80
C THR A 222 3.78 -2.73 0.50
N LEU A 223 2.69 -3.48 0.53
CA LEU A 223 2.57 -4.79 -0.11
C LEU A 223 1.46 -4.72 -1.17
N LEU A 224 1.83 -4.82 -2.43
CA LEU A 224 0.88 -4.72 -3.55
C LEU A 224 -0.16 -5.85 -3.50
N GLN A 225 -1.44 -5.53 -3.59
CA GLN A 225 -2.46 -6.49 -4.02
C GLN A 225 -2.32 -6.68 -5.55
N PRO A 226 -2.27 -7.91 -6.10
CA PRO A 226 -2.74 -9.16 -5.51
C PRO A 226 -1.66 -10.09 -4.95
N THR A 227 -0.54 -9.59 -4.43
CA THR A 227 0.52 -10.45 -3.92
C THR A 227 0.18 -11.17 -2.60
N TRP A 228 -0.95 -10.87 -1.96
CA TRP A 228 -1.22 -11.29 -0.59
C TRP A 228 -1.48 -12.80 -0.43
N CYS A 229 -0.85 -13.38 0.58
CA CYS A 229 -1.07 -14.71 1.12
C CYS A 229 -1.27 -14.59 2.64
N MET A 230 -2.32 -15.21 3.18
CA MET A 230 -2.65 -15.12 4.61
C MET A 230 -3.48 -16.31 5.08
N PHE A 231 -3.52 -16.52 6.40
CA PHE A 231 -4.52 -17.44 6.96
C PHE A 231 -5.94 -16.91 6.77
N ARG A 232 -6.86 -17.80 6.37
CA ARG A 232 -8.29 -17.56 6.28
C ARG A 232 -8.86 -16.95 7.56
N SER A 233 -8.41 -17.43 8.73
CA SER A 233 -8.84 -16.89 10.02
C SER A 233 -8.57 -15.39 10.16
N ARG A 234 -7.49 -14.87 9.54
CA ARG A 234 -7.21 -13.43 9.54
C ARG A 234 -8.19 -12.67 8.65
N PHE A 235 -8.48 -13.22 7.48
CA PHE A 235 -9.47 -12.65 6.57
C PHE A 235 -10.85 -12.57 7.21
N GLU A 236 -11.28 -13.64 7.89
CA GLU A 236 -12.56 -13.73 8.61
C GLU A 236 -12.62 -12.79 9.81
N GLU A 237 -11.56 -12.71 10.61
CA GLU A 237 -11.45 -11.76 11.73
C GLU A 237 -11.65 -10.31 11.27
N LEU A 238 -11.13 -9.97 10.09
CA LEU A 238 -11.25 -8.64 9.49
C LEU A 238 -12.58 -8.42 8.74
N ASN A 239 -13.45 -9.42 8.70
CA ASN A 239 -14.71 -9.43 7.93
C ASN A 239 -14.52 -9.28 6.41
N GLY A 240 -13.39 -9.78 5.89
CA GLY A 240 -13.05 -9.68 4.47
C GLY A 240 -12.90 -8.24 3.98
N TYR A 241 -13.04 -8.04 2.67
CA TYR A 241 -13.02 -6.71 2.05
C TYR A 241 -14.27 -5.93 2.46
N THR A 242 -14.08 -4.80 3.16
CA THR A 242 -15.16 -3.96 3.68
C THR A 242 -16.09 -3.48 2.57
N THR A 243 -17.38 -3.81 2.68
CA THR A 243 -18.46 -3.29 1.82
C THR A 243 -19.28 -2.19 2.50
N LYS A 244 -18.86 -1.72 3.68
CA LYS A 244 -19.54 -0.71 4.48
C LYS A 244 -18.78 0.61 4.48
N SER A 245 -19.50 1.71 4.60
CA SER A 245 -18.87 3.01 4.75
C SER A 245 -18.04 3.11 6.02
N LEU A 246 -16.89 3.78 5.92
CA LEU A 246 -16.04 4.14 7.07
C LEU A 246 -16.45 5.49 7.69
N SER A 247 -17.70 5.89 7.48
CA SER A 247 -18.26 7.19 7.86
C SER A 247 -17.48 8.36 7.24
N LEU A 248 -16.99 8.17 6.01
CA LEU A 248 -16.32 9.26 5.29
C LEU A 248 -17.37 10.28 4.81
N PRO A 249 -17.09 11.60 4.91
CA PRO A 249 -18.10 12.63 4.67
C PRO A 249 -18.72 12.65 3.27
N THR A 250 -18.09 12.01 2.27
CA THR A 250 -18.48 12.10 0.86
C THR A 250 -18.47 10.75 0.14
N GLU A 251 -18.62 9.64 0.86
CA GLU A 251 -18.52 8.30 0.27
C GLU A 251 -19.86 7.80 -0.27
N THR A 252 -19.91 7.58 -1.58
CA THR A 252 -21.05 7.02 -2.31
C THR A 252 -20.99 5.48 -2.37
N GLU A 253 -22.12 4.83 -2.68
CA GLU A 253 -22.15 3.38 -2.93
C GLU A 253 -21.18 2.92 -4.02
N ALA A 254 -20.92 3.76 -5.03
CA ALA A 254 -19.92 3.48 -6.07
C ALA A 254 -18.49 3.51 -5.51
N GLU A 255 -18.18 4.45 -4.61
CA GLU A 255 -16.87 4.58 -3.97
C GLU A 255 -16.60 3.48 -2.92
N LEU A 256 -17.64 2.85 -2.37
CA LEU A 256 -17.48 1.66 -1.53
C LEU A 256 -16.87 0.47 -2.27
N LYS A 257 -17.05 0.43 -3.60
CA LYS A 257 -16.46 -0.60 -4.47
C LYS A 257 -15.02 -0.29 -4.88
N LEU A 258 -14.49 0.87 -4.50
CA LEU A 258 -13.14 1.33 -4.84
C LEU A 258 -12.19 1.20 -3.65
N ALA A 259 -10.90 1.03 -3.95
CA ALA A 259 -9.81 0.91 -2.98
C ALA A 259 -10.10 -0.15 -1.89
N GLU A 260 -10.72 -1.26 -2.28
CA GLU A 260 -11.07 -2.34 -1.36
C GLU A 260 -9.84 -2.94 -0.67
N ASP A 261 -8.73 -2.99 -1.40
CA ASP A 261 -7.43 -3.43 -0.93
C ASP A 261 -6.89 -2.46 0.14
N LEU A 262 -6.87 -1.16 -0.11
CA LEU A 262 -6.45 -0.16 0.88
C LEU A 262 -7.31 -0.19 2.15
N ARG A 263 -8.62 -0.44 2.01
CA ARG A 263 -9.52 -0.63 3.15
C ARG A 263 -9.15 -1.86 3.96
N PHE A 264 -8.97 -3.01 3.30
CA PHE A 264 -8.58 -4.26 3.95
C PHE A 264 -7.21 -4.13 4.63
N TRP A 265 -6.26 -3.48 3.96
CA TRP A 265 -4.93 -3.18 4.47
C TRP A 265 -4.97 -2.37 5.76
N HIS A 266 -5.74 -1.28 5.79
CA HIS A 266 -5.89 -0.49 7.00
C HIS A 266 -6.69 -1.22 8.08
N ALA A 267 -7.68 -2.04 7.73
CA ALA A 267 -8.36 -2.91 8.70
C ALA A 267 -7.37 -3.87 9.36
N HIS A 268 -6.47 -4.49 8.58
CA HIS A 268 -5.41 -5.33 9.10
C HIS A 268 -4.48 -4.57 10.07
N LEU A 269 -4.02 -3.38 9.68
CA LEU A 269 -3.12 -2.55 10.49
C LEU A 269 -3.79 -1.98 11.76
N ASN A 270 -5.11 -1.77 11.72
CA ASN A 270 -5.89 -1.27 12.86
C ASN A 270 -6.22 -2.36 13.89
N SER A 271 -6.02 -3.64 13.56
CA SER A 271 -6.30 -4.80 14.43
C SER A 271 -5.02 -5.50 14.92
N PRO A 272 -4.26 -4.91 15.87
CA PRO A 272 -3.04 -5.51 16.38
C PRO A 272 -3.30 -6.76 17.26
N PRO A 273 -2.32 -7.68 17.39
CA PRO A 273 -1.05 -7.69 16.66
C PRO A 273 -1.28 -7.95 15.17
N SER A 274 -0.52 -7.26 14.32
CA SER A 274 -0.62 -7.29 12.86
C SER A 274 0.77 -7.22 12.26
N PHE A 275 1.07 -8.11 11.31
CA PHE A 275 2.40 -8.25 10.72
C PHE A 275 2.33 -8.29 9.20
N LEU A 276 3.32 -7.67 8.59
CA LEU A 276 3.49 -7.57 7.15
C LEU A 276 4.87 -8.12 6.80
N VAL A 277 4.92 -9.07 5.87
CA VAL A 277 6.16 -9.75 5.51
C VAL A 277 6.23 -9.89 3.99
N THR A 278 7.42 -9.73 3.41
CA THR A 278 7.68 -10.10 2.02
C THR A 278 8.33 -11.47 1.95
N THR A 279 8.05 -12.17 0.85
CA THR A 279 8.70 -13.43 0.55
C THR A 279 10.16 -13.18 0.16
N PRO A 280 11.16 -13.87 0.75
CA PRO A 280 12.57 -13.59 0.53
C PRO A 280 13.09 -14.22 -0.78
N THR A 281 12.58 -13.79 -1.93
CA THR A 281 13.06 -14.23 -3.25
C THR A 281 13.85 -13.15 -3.98
N LYS A 282 14.87 -13.56 -4.74
CA LYS A 282 15.60 -12.65 -5.64
C LYS A 282 14.75 -12.26 -6.84
N GLU A 283 14.10 -13.25 -7.45
CA GLU A 283 13.22 -13.05 -8.58
C GLU A 283 11.79 -12.72 -8.12
N PRO A 284 11.05 -11.88 -8.88
CA PRO A 284 9.64 -11.67 -8.67
C PRO A 284 8.82 -12.98 -8.70
N LEU A 285 7.72 -13.00 -7.95
CA LEU A 285 6.79 -14.14 -7.90
C LEU A 285 5.44 -13.87 -8.56
N LEU A 286 5.23 -12.67 -9.09
CA LEU A 286 4.03 -12.25 -9.78
C LEU A 286 4.38 -11.40 -10.99
N MET A 287 3.74 -11.67 -12.12
CA MET A 287 3.61 -10.71 -13.22
C MET A 287 2.30 -9.96 -13.02
N TYR A 288 2.41 -8.65 -12.83
CA TYR A 288 1.28 -7.74 -12.77
C TYR A 288 1.01 -7.18 -14.17
N ARG A 289 -0.16 -7.46 -14.74
CA ARG A 289 -0.52 -6.92 -16.06
C ARG A 289 -1.01 -5.49 -15.90
N HIS A 290 -0.28 -4.55 -16.47
CA HIS A 290 -0.67 -3.14 -16.42
C HIS A 290 -1.43 -2.76 -17.69
N LEU A 291 -2.72 -2.48 -17.53
CA LEU A 291 -3.56 -1.90 -18.57
C LEU A 291 -3.73 -0.40 -18.29
N GLU A 292 -3.13 0.43 -19.15
CA GLU A 292 -3.17 1.88 -19.02
C GLU A 292 -4.62 2.39 -18.95
N GLY A 293 -4.91 3.27 -17.99
CA GLY A 293 -6.27 3.80 -17.75
C GLY A 293 -7.26 2.83 -17.10
N MET A 294 -6.99 1.52 -17.08
CA MET A 294 -7.95 0.48 -16.63
C MET A 294 -7.76 0.04 -15.16
N SER A 295 -6.67 0.48 -14.52
CA SER A 295 -6.41 0.19 -13.10
C SER A 295 -7.54 0.67 -12.17
N GLN A 296 -7.70 0.03 -11.00
CA GLN A 296 -8.57 0.60 -9.96
C GLN A 296 -8.05 1.95 -9.46
N SER A 297 -6.73 2.13 -9.40
CA SER A 297 -6.10 3.39 -9.01
C SER A 297 -6.47 4.56 -9.93
N SER A 298 -6.62 4.34 -11.24
CA SER A 298 -7.02 5.39 -12.19
C SER A 298 -8.49 5.79 -12.05
N ARG A 299 -9.34 4.89 -11.53
CA ARG A 299 -10.76 5.15 -11.24
C ARG A 299 -11.01 5.70 -9.84
N THR A 300 -10.03 5.57 -8.94
CA THR A 300 -10.14 6.01 -7.55
C THR A 300 -9.71 7.46 -7.42
N SER A 301 -10.57 8.32 -6.85
CA SER A 301 -10.22 9.71 -6.68
C SER A 301 -9.06 9.87 -5.67
N PRO A 302 -8.07 10.76 -5.92
CA PRO A 302 -7.00 11.04 -4.95
C PRO A 302 -7.55 11.53 -3.59
N LYS A 303 -8.73 12.17 -3.62
CA LYS A 303 -9.44 12.61 -2.41
C LYS A 303 -9.86 11.42 -1.55
N LEU A 304 -10.42 10.37 -2.15
CA LEU A 304 -10.84 9.17 -1.43
C LEU A 304 -9.64 8.43 -0.83
N LEU A 305 -8.57 8.22 -1.61
CA LEU A 305 -7.33 7.58 -1.11
C LEU A 305 -6.75 8.35 0.09
N MET A 306 -6.68 9.68 -0.01
CA MET A 306 -6.23 10.52 1.09
C MET A 306 -7.13 10.37 2.32
N GLN A 307 -8.46 10.39 2.17
CA GLN A 307 -9.40 10.23 3.29
C GLN A 307 -9.26 8.86 3.97
N LEU A 308 -9.06 7.78 3.21
CA LEU A 308 -8.86 6.44 3.75
C LEU A 308 -7.57 6.33 4.58
N ARG A 309 -6.45 6.82 4.03
CA ARG A 309 -5.17 6.85 4.74
C ARG A 309 -5.25 7.71 5.99
N LEU A 310 -5.92 8.86 5.89
CA LEU A 310 -6.06 9.81 6.99
C LEU A 310 -6.91 9.23 8.11
N LYS A 311 -8.00 8.53 7.80
CA LYS A 311 -8.81 7.83 8.81
C LYS A 311 -7.97 6.83 9.61
N SER A 312 -7.09 6.08 8.95
CA SER A 312 -6.16 5.17 9.63
C SER A 312 -5.11 5.94 10.46
N PHE A 313 -4.56 7.03 9.92
CA PHE A 313 -3.58 7.87 10.60
C PHE A 313 -4.16 8.50 11.87
N GLU A 314 -5.37 9.05 11.80
CA GLU A 314 -6.10 9.60 12.94
C GLU A 314 -6.31 8.54 14.01
N THR A 315 -6.90 7.41 13.64
CA THR A 315 -7.25 6.32 14.57
C THR A 315 -6.03 5.76 15.30
N ARG A 316 -4.91 5.58 14.59
CA ARG A 316 -3.74 4.89 15.15
C ARG A 316 -2.72 5.83 15.76
N ILE A 317 -2.55 7.02 15.20
CA ILE A 317 -1.48 7.95 15.58
C ILE A 317 -2.06 9.11 16.37
N LEU A 318 -2.94 9.91 15.77
CA LEU A 318 -3.38 11.18 16.36
C LEU A 318 -4.26 11.00 17.60
N SER A 319 -5.23 10.09 17.57
CA SER A 319 -6.13 9.83 18.69
C SER A 319 -5.41 9.25 19.91
N LYS A 320 -4.26 8.59 19.69
CA LYS A 320 -3.53 7.85 20.74
C LYS A 320 -2.35 8.63 21.33
N LYS A 321 -1.53 9.25 20.48
CA LYS A 321 -0.21 9.77 20.88
C LYS A 321 -0.13 11.30 20.90
N TRP A 322 -0.66 11.99 19.88
CA TRP A 322 -0.30 13.39 19.61
C TRP A 322 -1.34 14.41 20.08
N LYS A 323 -1.81 14.27 21.33
CA LYS A 323 -2.89 15.11 21.89
C LYS A 323 -2.49 16.56 22.13
N ASN A 324 -1.21 16.82 22.39
CA ASN A 324 -0.70 18.15 22.73
C ASN A 324 -0.45 19.05 21.50
N GLY A 325 -0.53 18.48 20.31
CA GLY A 325 -0.30 19.17 19.05
C GLY A 325 0.74 18.50 18.19
N PHE A 326 0.78 18.89 16.92
CA PHE A 326 1.79 18.40 15.97
C PHE A 326 2.04 19.44 14.88
N VAL A 327 3.10 19.20 14.11
CA VAL A 327 3.56 20.05 13.01
C VAL A 327 3.33 19.36 11.68
N VAL A 328 2.88 20.12 10.67
CA VAL A 328 2.78 19.64 9.29
C VAL A 328 3.99 20.16 8.49
N TRP A 329 4.87 19.28 8.06
CA TRP A 329 5.94 19.64 7.14
C TRP A 329 5.41 19.61 5.70
N GLY A 330 5.36 20.78 5.07
CA GLY A 330 4.92 20.98 3.69
C GLY A 330 3.77 21.99 3.62
N ALA A 331 4.07 23.27 3.38
CA ALA A 331 3.06 24.31 3.14
C ALA A 331 2.59 24.38 1.66
N GLY A 332 2.85 23.31 0.90
CA GLY A 332 2.49 23.14 -0.50
C GLY A 332 1.08 22.58 -0.71
N ARG A 333 0.83 22.03 -1.91
CA ARG A 333 -0.46 21.43 -2.27
C ARG A 333 -0.86 20.30 -1.31
N ASP A 334 0.06 19.37 -1.05
CA ASP A 334 -0.27 18.11 -0.38
C ASP A 334 -0.47 18.32 1.12
N GLY A 335 0.38 19.10 1.80
CA GLY A 335 0.13 19.48 3.20
C GLY A 335 -1.10 20.37 3.38
N LYS A 336 -1.44 21.25 2.43
CA LYS A 336 -2.74 21.96 2.46
C LYS A 336 -3.92 21.01 2.28
N ASN A 337 -3.79 19.98 1.44
CA ASN A 337 -4.82 18.95 1.27
C ASN A 337 -5.00 18.12 2.55
N PHE A 338 -3.90 17.75 3.21
CA PHE A 338 -3.92 17.11 4.52
C PHE A 338 -4.69 17.94 5.56
N VAL A 339 -4.33 19.23 5.72
CA VAL A 339 -5.01 20.14 6.66
C VAL A 339 -6.51 20.28 6.35
N LYS A 340 -6.90 20.28 5.07
CA LYS A 340 -8.31 20.35 4.68
C LYS A 340 -9.08 19.07 4.98
N ALA A 341 -8.44 17.91 4.83
CA ALA A 341 -9.10 16.61 4.90
C ALA A 341 -9.19 16.05 6.32
N ILE A 342 -8.25 16.42 7.20
CA ILE A 342 -8.18 15.90 8.57
C ILE A 342 -9.40 16.29 9.38
N ASP A 343 -9.81 15.43 10.30
CA ASP A 343 -10.93 15.63 11.22
C ASP A 343 -10.79 16.98 11.95
N PRO A 344 -11.89 17.77 12.08
CA PRO A 344 -11.86 19.05 12.76
C PRO A 344 -11.27 19.00 14.19
N GLU A 345 -11.48 17.92 14.94
CA GLU A 345 -10.94 17.75 16.29
C GLU A 345 -9.42 17.59 16.31
N HIS A 346 -8.84 17.01 15.27
CA HIS A 346 -7.40 16.89 15.13
C HIS A 346 -6.80 18.12 14.43
N ARG A 347 -7.55 18.78 13.56
CA ARG A 347 -7.12 20.00 12.84
C ARG A 347 -6.74 21.14 13.79
N LYS A 348 -7.50 21.32 14.88
CA LYS A 348 -7.21 22.35 15.91
C LYS A 348 -5.88 22.13 16.64
N ASN A 349 -5.33 20.92 16.57
CA ASN A 349 -4.07 20.56 17.21
C ASN A 349 -2.85 20.82 16.31
N ILE A 350 -3.05 21.26 15.06
CA ILE A 350 -1.95 21.64 14.18
C ILE A 350 -1.36 22.97 14.67
N ARG A 351 -0.12 22.95 15.14
CA ARG A 351 0.53 24.11 15.76
C ARG A 351 1.32 24.96 14.77
N LEU A 352 1.88 24.32 13.75
CA LEU A 352 2.79 24.94 12.81
C LEU A 352 2.75 24.18 11.48
N MET A 353 2.95 24.91 10.38
CA MET A 353 3.42 24.33 9.14
C MET A 353 4.88 24.73 8.92
N VAL A 354 5.71 23.82 8.42
CA VAL A 354 7.09 24.14 8.03
C VAL A 354 7.35 23.87 6.55
N ASP A 355 8.29 24.60 5.96
CA ASP A 355 8.74 24.36 4.58
C ASP A 355 10.20 24.79 4.39
N VAL A 356 10.75 24.53 3.21
CA VAL A 356 12.07 25.04 2.76
C VAL A 356 11.91 26.13 1.70
N ASP A 357 10.74 26.22 1.06
CA ASP A 357 10.46 27.21 0.03
C ASP A 357 10.22 28.60 0.64
N HIS A 358 11.12 29.54 0.33
CA HIS A 358 11.04 30.92 0.81
C HIS A 358 9.73 31.63 0.46
N LYS A 359 9.10 31.36 -0.69
CA LYS A 359 7.82 31.98 -1.05
C LYS A 359 6.71 31.54 -0.10
N LYS A 360 6.69 30.27 0.29
CA LYS A 360 5.70 29.74 1.24
C LYS A 360 5.96 30.27 2.65
N ILE A 361 7.22 30.33 3.07
CA ILE A 361 7.62 30.87 4.37
C ILE A 361 7.25 32.36 4.46
N ASN A 362 7.51 33.14 3.41
CA ASN A 362 7.18 34.57 3.35
C ASN A 362 5.67 34.86 3.41
N ALA A 363 4.82 33.87 3.16
CA ALA A 363 3.38 34.01 3.36
C ALA A 363 2.99 34.13 4.86
N LYS A 364 3.89 33.73 5.79
CA LYS A 364 3.77 33.76 7.25
C LYS A 364 2.67 32.87 7.85
N PHE A 365 1.55 32.71 7.16
CA PHE A 365 0.41 31.90 7.61
C PHE A 365 -0.23 31.16 6.44
N TYR A 366 -0.66 29.93 6.71
CA TYR A 366 -1.71 29.30 5.93
C TYR A 366 -3.06 29.76 6.48
N PHE A 367 -3.92 30.29 5.60
CA PHE A 367 -5.26 30.71 5.96
C PHE A 367 -6.29 30.03 5.07
N ASN A 368 -7.29 29.41 5.69
CA ASN A 368 -8.44 28.82 5.02
C ASN A 368 -9.72 29.35 5.67
N ARG A 369 -10.46 30.18 4.93
CA ARG A 369 -11.68 30.86 5.41
C ARG A 369 -12.80 29.86 5.68
N ASP A 370 -13.02 28.93 4.75
CA ASP A 370 -14.12 27.97 4.82
C ASP A 370 -14.02 27.05 6.04
N LEU A 371 -12.78 26.74 6.45
CA LEU A 371 -12.50 25.92 7.62
C LEU A 371 -12.28 26.74 8.90
N ASN A 372 -12.25 28.08 8.79
CA ASN A 372 -11.83 28.99 9.86
C ASN A 372 -10.47 28.61 10.49
N VAL A 373 -9.48 28.30 9.64
CA VAL A 373 -8.14 27.84 10.05
C VAL A 373 -7.09 28.88 9.71
N LYS A 374 -6.24 29.21 10.68
CA LYS A 374 -5.04 30.04 10.50
C LYS A 374 -3.86 29.37 11.20
N ILE A 375 -2.88 28.90 10.44
CA ILE A 375 -1.71 28.16 10.96
C ILE A 375 -0.44 28.92 10.58
N PRO A 376 0.50 29.20 11.50
CA PRO A 376 1.76 29.84 11.16
C PRO A 376 2.59 28.97 10.21
N ILE A 377 3.40 29.62 9.36
CA ILE A 377 4.38 28.97 8.50
C ILE A 377 5.78 29.45 8.89
N ALA A 378 6.69 28.51 9.12
CA ALA A 378 8.09 28.80 9.40
C ALA A 378 9.03 27.94 8.54
N HIS A 379 10.32 28.24 8.59
CA HIS A 379 11.35 27.34 8.07
C HIS A 379 11.47 26.09 8.97
N PHE A 380 11.79 24.92 8.41
CA PHE A 380 11.87 23.66 9.17
C PHE A 380 12.89 23.69 10.32
N SER A 381 13.91 24.56 10.23
CA SER A 381 14.90 24.75 11.30
C SER A 381 14.27 25.21 12.63
N ALA A 382 13.04 25.72 12.62
CA ALA A 382 12.27 25.99 13.83
C ALA A 382 11.99 24.74 14.69
N LEU A 383 12.16 23.54 14.13
CA LEU A 383 11.99 22.26 14.80
C LEU A 383 13.29 21.69 15.39
N GLN A 384 14.44 22.28 15.03
CA GLN A 384 15.74 21.82 15.52
C GLN A 384 15.95 22.30 16.96
N LYS A 385 16.51 21.42 17.80
CA LYS A 385 16.88 21.78 19.18
C LYS A 385 17.88 22.92 19.17
N LYS A 386 17.63 23.95 19.99
CA LYS A 386 18.60 25.02 20.18
C LYS A 386 19.77 24.49 21.01
N LYS A 387 21.01 24.61 20.50
CA LYS A 387 22.22 24.37 21.30
C LYS A 387 22.27 25.44 22.40
N SER A 388 21.85 25.08 23.61
CA SER A 388 21.98 25.82 24.87
C SER A 388 22.49 27.27 24.74
N SER A 389 21.58 28.23 24.55
CA SER A 389 21.86 29.59 24.97
C SER A 389 21.39 29.71 26.43
N VAL A 390 22.37 29.76 27.33
CA VAL A 390 22.19 30.39 28.64
C VAL A 390 21.59 31.77 28.36
N ASP A 391 20.47 32.07 29.00
CA ASP A 391 19.55 33.18 28.71
C ASP A 391 18.73 33.05 27.42
N SER A 392 17.49 32.62 27.57
CA SER A 392 16.40 33.23 26.84
C SER A 392 15.09 33.00 27.57
N ASP A 393 14.36 34.09 27.79
CA ASP A 393 12.95 34.13 28.14
C ASP A 393 12.17 32.98 27.51
N LYS A 394 11.21 32.43 28.27
CA LYS A 394 10.21 31.46 27.81
C LYS A 394 9.58 31.96 26.51
N ASN A 395 10.16 31.60 25.37
CA ASN A 395 9.55 31.84 24.07
C ASN A 395 8.33 30.92 24.01
N GLU A 396 7.16 31.53 23.84
CA GLU A 396 5.83 30.92 24.01
C GLU A 396 5.50 29.75 23.07
N ASN A 397 6.42 29.35 22.20
CA ASN A 397 6.21 28.36 21.14
C ASN A 397 7.33 27.30 21.12
N ASP A 398 7.22 26.31 22.01
CA ASP A 398 8.05 25.11 22.02
C ASP A 398 7.57 24.12 20.94
N TYR A 399 8.09 24.29 19.72
CA TYR A 399 7.84 23.36 18.60
C TYR A 399 8.89 22.24 18.52
N GLU A 400 10.02 22.39 19.20
CA GLU A 400 11.19 21.49 19.11
C GLU A 400 10.92 20.10 19.69
N ASN A 401 9.83 19.93 20.45
CA ASN A 401 9.40 18.64 21.00
C ASN A 401 8.09 18.12 20.38
N LEU A 402 7.48 18.85 19.44
CA LEU A 402 6.23 18.43 18.82
C LEU A 402 6.47 17.33 17.77
N PRO A 403 5.57 16.33 17.70
CA PRO A 403 5.57 15.38 16.60
C PRO A 403 5.36 16.03 15.24
N VAL A 404 5.82 15.36 14.19
CA VAL A 404 5.83 15.90 12.83
C VAL A 404 5.20 14.91 11.85
N VAL A 405 4.28 15.41 11.03
CA VAL A 405 3.80 14.71 9.83
C VAL A 405 4.40 15.37 8.59
N VAL A 406 5.09 14.59 7.76
CA VAL A 406 5.76 15.05 6.54
C VAL A 406 4.87 14.81 5.34
N CYS A 407 4.30 15.89 4.81
CA CYS A 407 3.46 15.93 3.61
C CYS A 407 4.23 16.37 2.37
N VAL A 408 5.46 15.88 2.25
CA VAL A 408 6.37 16.08 1.12
C VAL A 408 6.84 14.71 0.65
N ALA A 409 6.78 14.47 -0.65
CA ALA A 409 7.14 13.18 -1.23
C ALA A 409 8.62 12.86 -1.03
N MET A 410 8.88 11.70 -0.43
CA MET A 410 10.22 11.11 -0.32
C MET A 410 10.79 10.73 -1.69
N TYR A 411 12.12 10.59 -1.76
CA TYR A 411 12.85 10.09 -2.92
C TYR A 411 12.74 10.97 -4.17
N ARG A 412 12.27 12.22 -4.03
CA ARG A 412 12.12 13.19 -5.14
C ARG A 412 13.07 14.39 -5.06
N THR A 413 13.93 14.40 -4.04
CA THR A 413 14.84 15.53 -3.76
C THR A 413 16.29 15.08 -3.64
N ASP A 414 16.65 13.95 -4.25
CA ASP A 414 17.98 13.35 -4.18
C ASP A 414 18.50 13.20 -2.74
N GLY A 415 17.62 12.85 -1.81
CA GLY A 415 17.92 12.68 -0.38
C GLY A 415 17.83 13.95 0.46
N LYS A 416 17.58 15.13 -0.14
CA LYS A 416 17.64 16.40 0.60
C LYS A 416 16.56 16.55 1.66
N LEU A 417 15.35 16.06 1.39
CA LEU A 417 14.27 16.03 2.38
C LEU A 417 14.67 15.14 3.56
N GLU A 418 15.17 13.95 3.27
CA GLU A 418 15.57 12.95 4.25
C GLU A 418 16.71 13.46 5.13
N GLU A 419 17.71 14.14 4.55
CA GLU A 419 18.76 14.85 5.30
C GLU A 419 18.17 15.89 6.27
N ASN A 420 17.26 16.74 5.79
CA ASN A 420 16.66 17.78 6.62
C ASN A 420 15.81 17.17 7.75
N VAL A 421 15.04 16.13 7.46
CA VAL A 421 14.23 15.39 8.45
C VAL A 421 15.13 14.76 9.51
N ALA A 422 16.29 14.21 9.15
CA ALA A 422 17.23 13.66 10.12
C ALA A 422 17.72 14.73 11.13
N THR A 423 17.84 16.01 10.71
CA THR A 423 18.32 17.08 11.60
C THR A 423 17.33 17.53 12.69
N ILE A 424 16.04 17.17 12.59
CA ILE A 424 15.04 17.52 13.61
C ILE A 424 14.95 16.47 14.73
N GLU A 425 15.77 15.41 14.66
CA GLU A 425 15.93 14.40 15.72
C GLU A 425 14.61 13.78 16.21
N ARG A 426 13.72 13.45 15.27
CA ARG A 426 12.49 12.69 15.54
C ARG A 426 12.68 11.23 15.17
N THR A 427 11.89 10.37 15.80
CA THR A 427 11.85 8.92 15.59
C THR A 427 10.69 8.56 14.66
N GLU A 428 10.99 8.05 13.47
CA GLU A 428 9.97 7.53 12.56
C GLU A 428 9.14 6.44 13.23
N GLY A 429 7.82 6.47 13.00
CA GLY A 429 6.90 5.51 13.61
C GLY A 429 6.41 5.90 15.01
N ASP A 430 7.03 6.91 15.64
CA ASP A 430 6.62 7.41 16.95
C ASP A 430 6.14 8.87 16.92
N ASP A 431 7.08 9.80 16.78
CA ASP A 431 6.85 11.24 16.72
C ASP A 431 7.19 11.84 15.34
N LEU A 432 7.47 10.99 14.35
CA LEU A 432 7.61 11.35 12.94
C LEU A 432 6.89 10.35 12.04
N TRP A 433 6.06 10.87 11.13
CA TRP A 433 5.40 10.06 10.11
C TRP A 433 5.40 10.75 8.75
N HIS A 434 5.54 9.97 7.69
CA HIS A 434 5.38 10.44 6.32
C HIS A 434 3.96 10.19 5.83
N PHE A 435 3.33 11.20 5.22
CA PHE A 435 1.96 11.13 4.70
C PHE A 435 1.85 11.96 3.40
N PHE A 436 1.84 11.33 2.23
CA PHE A 436 1.73 12.04 0.96
C PHE A 436 1.19 11.16 -0.17
#